data_AF-A0A7Y5KBP1-F1
#
_entry.id   AF-A0A7Y5KBP1-F1
#
_cell.length_a   1.000
_cell.length_b   1.000
_cell.length_c   1.000
_cell.angle_alpha   90.00
_cell.angle_beta   90.00
_cell.angle_gamma   90.00
#
_symmetry.space_group_name_H-M   'P 1'
#
loop_
_entity.id
_entity.type
_entity.pdbx_description
1 polymer ?
#
loop_
_entity_poly.entity_id
_entity_poly.type
_entity_poly.pdbx_seq_one_letter_code
_entity_poly.pdbx_strand_id
1 'polypeptide(L)'
;MGRWIGDSICQVKNSPCHDEKAVYQIFKSQQGGKFTIDLGKVVNGEAESMVVLDFEYDVTAKTLACTYDHGTWEFTVSGNQMVGTLTTPDKVVYRRVHLQKDEL
;
A
#
# COMPACT_ATOMS: atom_id res chain seq x y z
N MET A 1 11.54 -3.62 -1.97
CA MET A 1 11.19 -4.85 -2.72
C MET A 1 11.04 -6.00 -1.75
N GLY A 2 10.22 -6.98 -2.12
CA GLY A 2 9.87 -8.12 -1.26
C GLY A 2 8.45 -8.02 -0.73
N ARG A 3 8.13 -8.92 0.20
CA ARG A 3 6.82 -9.04 0.83
C ARG A 3 6.74 -8.15 2.08
N TRP A 4 5.58 -7.51 2.28
CA TRP A 4 5.30 -6.62 3.40
C TRP A 4 3.93 -6.97 3.97
N ILE A 5 3.80 -7.09 5.29
CA ILE A 5 2.58 -7.54 5.94
C ILE A 5 2.27 -6.64 7.13
N GLY A 6 0.99 -6.37 7.36
CA GLY A 6 0.56 -5.64 8.54
C GLY A 6 -0.91 -5.27 8.49
N ASP A 7 -1.25 -4.11 9.05
CA ASP A 7 -2.61 -3.67 9.23
C ASP A 7 -3.00 -2.62 8.19
N SER A 8 -4.22 -2.72 7.66
CA SER A 8 -4.90 -1.72 6.84
C SER A 8 -6.22 -1.35 7.51
N ILE A 9 -6.26 -0.16 8.11
CA ILE A 9 -7.37 0.30 8.96
C ILE A 9 -8.20 1.33 8.20
N CYS A 10 -9.50 1.06 8.11
CA CYS A 10 -10.48 1.95 7.50
C CYS A 10 -10.74 3.16 8.39
N GLN A 11 -10.73 4.35 7.78
CA GLN A 11 -10.90 5.61 8.50
C GLN A 11 -12.32 6.18 8.35
N VAL A 12 -13.08 5.72 7.36
CA VAL A 12 -14.45 6.17 7.09
C VAL A 12 -15.45 5.20 7.73
N LYS A 13 -16.08 5.62 8.83
CA LYS A 13 -17.14 4.87 9.51
C LYS A 13 -18.41 4.82 8.66
N ASN A 14 -19.20 3.75 8.78
CA ASN A 14 -20.42 3.50 8.00
C ASN A 14 -20.20 3.42 6.48
N SER A 15 -19.03 2.92 6.07
CA SER A 15 -18.69 2.61 4.67
C SER A 15 -18.55 1.09 4.50
N PRO A 16 -18.49 0.55 3.26
CA PRO A 16 -18.16 -0.86 3.04
C PRO A 16 -16.69 -1.20 3.32
N CYS A 17 -15.90 -0.23 3.79
CA CYS A 17 -14.51 -0.44 4.16
C CYS A 17 -14.45 -1.23 5.48
N HIS A 18 -13.65 -2.31 5.50
CA HIS A 18 -13.36 -3.08 6.70
C HIS A 18 -11.86 -3.12 6.98
N ASP A 19 -11.53 -3.10 8.26
CA ASP A 19 -10.15 -3.32 8.72
C ASP A 19 -9.70 -4.71 8.27
N GLU A 20 -8.48 -4.79 7.74
CA GLU A 20 -7.95 -6.02 7.19
C GLU A 20 -6.44 -6.15 7.43
N LYS A 21 -5.96 -7.40 7.39
CA LYS A 21 -4.53 -7.67 7.30
C LYS A 21 -4.09 -7.49 5.86
N ALA A 22 -3.18 -6.56 5.60
CA ALA A 22 -2.63 -6.29 4.30
C ALA A 22 -1.39 -7.14 4.02
N VAL A 23 -1.20 -7.55 2.77
CA VAL A 23 0.00 -8.23 2.27
C VAL A 23 0.38 -7.63 0.93
N TYR A 24 1.47 -6.86 0.91
CA TYR A 24 1.93 -6.15 -0.28
C TYR A 24 3.20 -6.77 -0.83
N GLN A 25 3.21 -7.05 -2.13
CA GLN A 25 4.38 -7.57 -2.81
C GLN A 25 4.96 -6.48 -3.71
N ILE A 26 6.21 -6.09 -3.46
CA ILE A 26 6.87 -4.96 -4.13
C ILE A 26 7.98 -5.45 -5.06
N PHE A 27 7.87 -5.10 -6.34
CA PHE A 27 8.81 -5.43 -7.41
C PHE A 27 9.41 -4.16 -8.02
N LYS A 28 10.58 -4.28 -8.65
CA LYS A 28 11.07 -3.24 -9.56
C LYS A 28 10.21 -3.25 -10.82
N SER A 29 9.73 -2.07 -11.24
CA SER A 29 9.12 -1.94 -12.56
C SER A 29 10.18 -2.08 -13.66
N GLN A 30 9.77 -2.48 -14.86
CA GLN A 30 10.64 -2.43 -16.03
C GLN A 30 10.97 -0.98 -16.45
N GLN A 31 10.12 -0.03 -16.05
CA GLN A 31 10.38 1.40 -16.22
C GLN A 31 11.27 1.89 -15.06
N GLY A 32 12.41 2.48 -15.39
CA GLY A 32 13.32 3.04 -14.39
C GLY A 32 12.64 4.07 -13.50
N GLY A 33 12.91 4.02 -12.20
CA GLY A 33 12.34 4.95 -11.21
C GLY A 33 10.95 4.57 -10.67
N LYS A 34 10.36 3.46 -11.14
CA LYS A 34 9.06 2.97 -10.69
C LYS A 34 9.14 1.61 -9.99
N PHE A 35 8.15 1.35 -9.15
CA PHE A 35 7.94 0.08 -8.47
C PHE A 35 6.53 -0.43 -8.73
N THR A 36 6.39 -1.71 -9.04
CA THR A 36 5.08 -2.35 -9.13
C THR A 36 4.75 -2.94 -7.77
N ILE A 37 3.57 -2.63 -7.25
CA ILE A 37 3.07 -3.14 -5.98
C ILE A 37 1.78 -3.90 -6.23
N ASP A 38 1.75 -5.17 -5.84
CA ASP A 38 0.50 -5.92 -5.68
C ASP A 38 -0.03 -5.65 -4.28
N LEU A 39 -1.10 -4.86 -4.19
CA LEU A 39 -1.78 -4.54 -2.95
C LEU A 39 -2.83 -5.63 -2.68
N GLY A 40 -2.47 -6.59 -1.85
CA GLY A 40 -3.33 -7.69 -1.42
C GLY A 40 -3.75 -7.61 0.04
N LYS A 41 -4.57 -8.58 0.42
CA LYS A 41 -5.02 -8.82 1.81
C LYS A 41 -4.82 -10.29 2.18
N VAL A 42 -4.83 -10.57 3.48
CA VAL A 42 -4.81 -11.93 4.01
C VAL A 42 -6.24 -12.38 4.27
N VAL A 43 -6.67 -13.47 3.64
CA VAL A 43 -7.96 -14.12 3.85
C VAL A 43 -7.70 -15.57 4.20
N ASN A 44 -8.24 -16.04 5.32
CA ASN A 44 -8.04 -17.42 5.80
C ASN A 44 -6.57 -17.87 5.89
N GLY A 45 -5.64 -16.93 6.13
CA GLY A 45 -4.20 -17.19 6.21
C GLY A 45 -3.47 -17.15 4.87
N GLU A 46 -4.18 -16.96 3.75
CA GLU A 46 -3.62 -16.89 2.41
C GLU A 46 -3.61 -15.46 1.87
N ALA A 47 -2.62 -15.16 1.02
CA ALA A 47 -2.54 -13.85 0.37
C ALA A 47 -3.45 -13.82 -0.86
N GLU A 48 -4.39 -12.88 -0.88
CA GLU A 48 -5.27 -12.60 -2.02
C GLU A 48 -4.89 -11.25 -2.64
N SER A 49 -4.54 -11.24 -3.93
CA SER A 49 -4.30 -10.01 -4.69
C SER A 49 -5.61 -9.24 -4.87
N MET A 50 -5.58 -7.92 -4.68
CA MET A 50 -6.74 -7.05 -4.94
C MET A 50 -6.50 -6.12 -6.13
N VAL A 51 -5.36 -5.43 -6.14
CA VAL A 51 -5.02 -4.50 -7.22
C VAL A 51 -3.51 -4.41 -7.36
N VAL A 52 -3.05 -4.37 -8.62
CA VAL A 52 -1.64 -4.17 -8.95
C VAL A 52 -1.48 -2.78 -9.54
N LEU A 53 -0.62 -1.97 -8.94
CA LEU A 53 -0.40 -0.58 -9.32
C LEU A 53 1.09 -0.27 -9.46
N ASP A 54 1.42 0.66 -10.35
CA ASP A 54 2.77 1.22 -10.47
C ASP A 54 2.89 2.49 -9.62
N PHE A 55 3.96 2.55 -8.84
CA PHE A 55 4.31 3.64 -7.94
C PHE A 55 5.57 4.34 -8.41
N GLU A 56 5.56 5.66 -8.33
CA GLU A 56 6.75 6.48 -8.46
C GLU A 56 7.45 6.59 -7.11
N TYR A 57 8.78 6.49 -7.10
CA TYR A 57 9.57 6.65 -5.89
C TYR A 57 10.28 8.01 -5.87
N ASP A 58 9.94 8.84 -4.90
CA ASP A 58 10.68 10.05 -4.60
C ASP A 58 11.84 9.71 -3.66
N VAL A 59 13.06 9.79 -4.18
CA VAL A 59 14.29 9.48 -3.43
C VAL A 59 14.54 10.49 -2.30
N THR A 60 14.13 11.75 -2.48
CA THR A 60 14.33 12.83 -1.51
C THR A 60 13.38 12.68 -0.33
N ALA A 61 12.10 12.45 -0.61
CA ALA A 61 11.07 12.25 0.40
C ALA A 61 11.04 10.82 0.97
N LYS A 62 11.71 9.87 0.31
CA LYS A 62 11.64 8.42 0.59
C LYS A 62 10.20 7.91 0.57
N THR A 63 9.43 8.37 -0.41
CA THR A 63 8.01 8.06 -0.57
C THR A 63 7.72 7.30 -1.86
N LEU A 64 6.76 6.39 -1.81
CA LEU A 64 6.13 5.78 -2.98
C LEU A 64 4.75 6.41 -3.16
N ALA A 65 4.44 6.91 -4.34
CA ALA A 65 3.12 7.49 -4.63
C ALA A 65 2.50 6.92 -5.91
N CYS A 66 1.18 6.76 -5.90
CA CYS A 66 0.39 6.35 -7.05
C CYS A 66 -0.98 7.03 -6.98
N THR A 67 -1.42 7.64 -8.08
CA THR A 67 -2.81 8.12 -8.22
C THR A 67 -3.54 7.26 -9.25
N TYR A 68 -4.72 6.80 -8.89
CA TYR A 68 -5.60 5.97 -9.71
C TYR A 68 -7.06 6.38 -9.49
N ASP A 69 -8.00 5.70 -10.14
CA ASP A 69 -9.42 6.08 -10.17
C ASP A 69 -10.05 6.27 -8.78
N HIS A 70 -9.58 5.55 -7.75
CA HIS A 70 -10.13 5.61 -6.40
C HIS A 70 -9.34 6.51 -5.44
N GLY A 71 -8.31 7.21 -5.91
CA GLY A 71 -7.57 8.20 -5.12
C GLY A 71 -6.06 8.11 -5.25
N THR A 72 -5.37 8.65 -4.26
CA THR A 72 -3.90 8.68 -4.20
C THR A 72 -3.43 7.86 -3.01
N TRP A 73 -2.59 6.87 -3.29
CA TRP A 73 -1.77 6.19 -2.31
C TRP A 73 -0.45 6.93 -2.13
N GLU A 74 -0.06 7.12 -0.88
CA GLU A 74 1.26 7.60 -0.48
C GLU A 74 1.81 6.70 0.62
N PHE A 75 3.03 6.20 0.44
CA PHE A 75 3.73 5.38 1.41
C PHE A 75 5.08 5.99 1.75
N THR A 76 5.44 6.01 3.02
CA THR A 76 6.79 6.32 3.49
C THR A 76 7.48 5.04 3.92
N VAL A 77 8.72 4.82 3.46
CA VAL A 77 9.50 3.62 3.77
C VAL A 77 10.67 3.98 4.68
N SER A 78 10.77 3.31 5.83
CA SER A 78 11.86 3.48 6.80
C SER A 78 12.38 2.12 7.26
N GLY A 79 13.50 1.67 6.68
CA GLY A 79 14.08 0.36 6.99
C GLY A 79 13.14 -0.78 6.63
N ASN A 80 12.69 -1.53 7.64
CA ASN A 80 11.71 -2.61 7.52
C ASN A 80 10.27 -2.17 7.81
N GLN A 81 10.01 -0.88 7.99
CA GLN A 81 8.67 -0.35 8.22
C GLN A 81 8.16 0.43 7.01
N MET A 82 6.87 0.28 6.73
CA MET A 82 6.18 1.07 5.71
C MET A 82 4.86 1.58 6.27
N VAL A 83 4.64 2.89 6.19
CA VAL A 83 3.38 3.53 6.59
C VAL A 83 2.74 4.13 5.36
N GLY A 84 1.44 3.88 5.18
CA GLY A 84 0.69 4.26 3.99
C GLY A 84 -0.61 4.97 4.31
N THR A 85 -1.03 5.84 3.39
CA THR A 85 -2.34 6.47 3.41
C THR A 85 -2.97 6.41 2.02
N LEU A 86 -4.25 6.03 1.95
CA LEU A 86 -5.09 6.22 0.77
C LEU A 86 -6.00 7.41 1.00
N THR A 87 -5.88 8.41 0.14
CA THR A 87 -6.75 9.59 0.13
C THR A 87 -7.62 9.55 -1.12
N THR A 88 -8.93 9.62 -0.97
CA THR A 88 -9.89 9.63 -2.10
C THR A 88 -9.79 10.92 -2.93
N PRO A 89 -10.39 10.98 -4.14
CA PRO A 89 -10.39 12.18 -4.97
C PRO A 89 -11.02 13.41 -4.28
N ASP A 90 -12.02 13.20 -3.41
CA ASP A 90 -12.67 14.22 -2.56
C ASP A 90 -11.87 14.55 -1.28
N LYS A 91 -10.59 14.15 -1.22
CA LYS A 91 -9.64 14.48 -0.15
C LYS A 91 -9.97 13.87 1.21
N VAL A 92 -10.72 12.77 1.25
CA VAL A 92 -10.98 12.02 2.47
C VAL A 92 -9.90 10.96 2.68
N VAL A 93 -9.33 10.90 3.87
CA VAL A 93 -8.46 9.78 4.25
C VAL A 93 -9.32 8.53 4.36
N TYR A 94 -9.15 7.58 3.45
CA TYR A 94 -9.94 6.36 3.38
C TYR A 94 -9.34 5.24 4.23
N ARG A 95 -8.01 5.07 4.14
CA ARG A 95 -7.28 4.00 4.82
C ARG A 95 -5.94 4.50 5.35
N ARG A 96 -5.53 3.95 6.49
CA ARG A 96 -4.16 4.03 7.01
C ARG A 96 -3.57 2.63 7.09
N VAL A 97 -2.36 2.49 6.60
CA VAL A 97 -1.67 1.20 6.50
C VAL A 97 -0.37 1.25 7.29
N HIS A 98 -0.06 0.20 8.03
CA HIS A 98 1.23 0.03 8.69
C HIS A 98 1.72 -1.40 8.46
N LEU A 99 2.83 -1.55 7.75
CA LEU A 99 3.41 -2.82 7.34
C LEU A 99 4.82 -2.98 7.89
N GLN A 100 5.20 -4.22 8.14
CA GLN A 100 6.56 -4.65 8.34
C GLN A 100 7.01 -5.47 7.14
N LYS A 101 8.29 -5.36 6.78
CA LYS A 101 8.89 -6.23 5.77
C LYS A 101 8.94 -7.64 6.34
N ASP A 102 8.45 -8.60 5.56
CA ASP A 102 8.53 -10.01 5.89
C ASP A 102 9.97 -10.48 5.56
N GLU A 103 10.68 -10.97 6.57
CA GLU A 103 12.07 -11.43 6.45
C GLU A 103 12.19 -12.96 6.32
N LEU A 104 11.05 -13.65 6.27
CA LEU A 104 10.96 -15.10 6.11
C LEU A 104 11.17 -15.57 4.66
#